data_AF-A0A0S4KFJ4-F1
#
_entry.id   AF-A0A0S4KFJ4-F1
#
_cell.length_a   1.000
_cell.length_b   1.000
_cell.length_c   1.000
_cell.angle_alpha   90.00
_cell.angle_beta   90.00
_cell.angle_gamma   90.00
#
_symmetry.space_group_name_H-M   'P 1'
#
loop_
_entity.id
_entity.type
_entity.pdbx_description
1 polymer ?
#
loop_
_entity_poly.entity_id
_entity_poly.type
_entity_poly.pdbx_seq_one_letter_code
_entity_poly.pdbx_strand_id
1 'polypeptide(L)'
;MASIGGLQGPKALLDSVLSAVTRGDVHTLRELKVAFLSINENVEKCTDSSGNTIAHLALSKDPSTLSFVVEEYGADINAPNLLGRTPLHEAVRSNLSACCKYLLEQKADQTVSSTTLSTPFHTAASCGSVECLELLVQYSDDKKSKVNEADKNKCTALHKCAYDGDIRVSKWLLKNGATVDAKDVHDTTPLLVAVKMGREDIVDLLLESGADVNQKDSHNNRAVHYCASRCLPKILKRLVQSGASVAVQNEEFNNPLHLAAIHQRGDSNEWENLVVDLVRFGCDLKQENASSKVPEAYVGRALKHLFTHDEVRRRQESDALKQKGLTEKKKSEADTRAELIAEKKAQLAAKEQRIKEEEERRHREAEDRHRAEEDARTRVEEILEAKRLEEEEARRAKAKAAKGK
;
A
#
# COMPACT_ATOMS: atom_id res chain seq x y z
N MET A 1 49.70 -12.24 -38.34
CA MET A 1 49.54 -13.42 -37.47
C MET A 1 50.44 -13.25 -36.26
N ALA A 2 49.91 -12.70 -35.18
CA ALA A 2 50.61 -12.62 -33.91
C ALA A 2 49.97 -13.63 -32.96
N SER A 3 50.80 -14.56 -32.51
CA SER A 3 50.50 -15.58 -31.51
C SER A 3 50.11 -14.91 -30.18
N ILE A 4 48.87 -15.09 -29.76
CA ILE A 4 48.48 -15.06 -28.35
C ILE A 4 47.77 -16.39 -28.08
N GLY A 5 48.57 -17.46 -28.12
CA GLY A 5 48.21 -18.75 -27.52
C GLY A 5 48.50 -18.70 -26.03
N GLY A 6 47.55 -18.21 -25.24
CA GLY A 6 47.52 -18.39 -23.79
C GLY A 6 46.74 -19.65 -23.43
N LEU A 7 47.26 -20.42 -22.46
CA LEU A 7 46.76 -21.69 -21.89
C LEU A 7 45.37 -21.61 -21.21
N GLN A 8 44.33 -21.13 -21.91
CA GLN A 8 42.96 -21.19 -21.42
C GLN A 8 42.14 -22.11 -22.32
N GLY A 9 41.69 -23.24 -21.75
CA GLY A 9 40.77 -24.14 -22.45
C GLY A 9 39.43 -23.47 -22.76
N PRO A 10 38.59 -24.06 -23.64
CA PRO A 10 37.31 -23.49 -24.05
C PRO A 10 36.42 -23.08 -22.87
N LYS A 11 36.44 -23.87 -21.80
CA LYS A 11 35.70 -23.59 -20.56
C LYS A 11 36.20 -22.34 -19.82
N ALA A 12 37.51 -22.12 -19.74
CA ALA A 12 38.06 -20.95 -19.04
C ALA A 12 37.74 -19.63 -19.78
N LEU A 13 37.67 -19.69 -21.11
CA LEU A 13 37.22 -18.55 -21.93
C LEU A 13 35.72 -18.28 -21.73
N LEU A 14 34.88 -19.31 -21.71
CA LEU A 14 33.45 -19.19 -21.37
C LEU A 14 33.27 -18.58 -19.97
N ASP A 15 33.95 -19.11 -18.96
CA ASP A 15 33.88 -18.58 -17.58
C ASP A 15 34.35 -17.11 -17.51
N SER A 16 35.37 -16.75 -18.30
CA SER A 16 35.85 -15.37 -18.40
C SER A 16 34.81 -14.43 -19.03
N VAL A 17 34.13 -14.88 -20.10
CA VAL A 17 33.01 -14.15 -20.71
C VAL A 17 31.89 -13.94 -19.68
N LEU A 18 31.42 -15.02 -19.05
CA LEU A 18 30.32 -14.95 -18.06
C LEU A 18 30.67 -14.02 -16.90
N SER A 19 31.92 -14.08 -16.43
CA SER A 19 32.42 -13.20 -15.37
C SER A 19 32.49 -11.73 -15.80
N ALA A 20 32.94 -11.45 -17.03
CA ALA A 20 33.01 -10.10 -17.59
C ALA A 20 31.60 -9.51 -17.81
N VAL A 21 30.66 -10.30 -18.33
CA VAL A 21 29.25 -9.89 -18.50
C VAL A 21 28.63 -9.55 -17.14
N THR A 22 28.80 -10.42 -16.15
CA THR A 22 28.23 -10.21 -14.81
C THR A 22 28.81 -8.96 -14.11
N ARG A 23 30.08 -8.63 -14.38
CA ARG A 23 30.72 -7.41 -13.86
C ARG A 23 30.41 -6.14 -14.66
N GLY A 24 29.80 -6.27 -15.83
CA GLY A 24 29.62 -5.16 -16.76
C GLY A 24 30.91 -4.65 -17.39
N ASP A 25 31.95 -5.48 -17.47
CA ASP A 25 33.26 -5.09 -18.01
C ASP A 25 33.28 -5.12 -19.54
N VAL A 26 32.78 -4.05 -20.15
CA VAL A 26 32.69 -3.90 -21.61
C VAL A 26 34.07 -3.93 -22.28
N HIS A 27 35.15 -3.54 -21.59
CA HIS A 27 36.49 -3.56 -22.16
C HIS A 27 36.96 -4.99 -22.40
N THR A 28 36.92 -5.83 -21.36
CA THR A 28 37.24 -7.25 -21.46
C THR A 28 36.33 -7.96 -22.45
N LEU A 29 35.04 -7.59 -22.50
CA LEU A 29 34.12 -8.14 -23.50
C LEU A 29 34.61 -7.82 -24.93
N ARG A 30 34.93 -6.56 -25.26
CA ARG A 30 35.42 -6.20 -26.61
C ARG A 30 36.65 -7.01 -27.04
N GLU A 31 37.56 -7.34 -26.12
CA GLU A 31 38.72 -8.19 -26.42
C GLU A 31 38.30 -9.64 -26.71
N LEU A 32 37.43 -10.21 -25.88
CA LEU A 32 36.91 -11.57 -26.03
C LEU A 32 36.06 -11.74 -27.30
N LYS A 33 35.45 -10.66 -27.80
CA LYS A 33 34.75 -10.64 -29.10
C LYS A 33 35.66 -11.10 -30.23
N VAL A 34 36.81 -10.46 -30.35
CA VAL A 34 37.75 -10.67 -31.45
C VAL A 34 38.40 -12.04 -31.34
N ALA A 35 38.66 -12.50 -30.11
CA ALA A 35 39.39 -13.74 -29.85
C ALA A 35 38.52 -15.00 -29.88
N PHE A 36 37.30 -14.98 -29.32
CA PHE A 36 36.54 -16.19 -28.98
C PHE A 36 35.07 -16.17 -29.40
N LEU A 37 34.40 -15.01 -29.28
CA LEU A 37 32.96 -14.88 -29.57
C LEU A 37 32.65 -14.47 -31.02
N SER A 38 33.64 -14.50 -31.91
CA SER A 38 33.42 -14.33 -33.36
C SER A 38 32.61 -15.46 -33.99
N ILE A 39 32.49 -16.60 -33.28
CA ILE A 39 31.67 -17.75 -33.66
C ILE A 39 30.36 -17.67 -32.86
N ASN A 40 29.23 -17.46 -33.54
CA ASN A 40 27.92 -17.33 -32.88
C ASN A 40 27.54 -18.54 -32.00
N GLU A 41 27.94 -19.76 -32.38
CA GLU A 41 27.70 -20.97 -31.57
C GLU A 41 28.36 -20.90 -30.18
N ASN A 42 29.42 -20.11 -30.01
CA ASN A 42 30.05 -19.91 -28.70
C ASN A 42 29.21 -18.98 -27.82
N VAL A 43 28.48 -18.04 -28.42
CA VAL A 43 27.56 -17.13 -27.71
C VAL A 43 26.41 -17.92 -27.08
N GLU A 44 25.82 -18.86 -27.83
CA GLU A 44 24.73 -19.73 -27.33
C GLU A 44 25.19 -20.67 -26.20
N LYS A 45 26.45 -21.11 -26.24
CA LYS A 45 27.05 -21.97 -25.19
C LYS A 45 27.44 -21.21 -23.93
N CYS A 46 27.42 -19.87 -23.95
CA CYS A 46 27.68 -19.04 -22.77
C CYS A 46 26.44 -19.02 -21.87
N THR A 47 26.28 -20.08 -21.09
CA THR A 47 25.22 -20.19 -20.07
C THR A 47 25.80 -20.53 -18.70
N ASP A 48 25.20 -19.99 -17.63
CA ASP A 48 25.54 -20.39 -16.26
C ASP A 48 24.91 -21.74 -15.86
N SER A 49 25.11 -22.15 -14.60
CA SER A 49 24.53 -23.38 -14.04
C SER A 49 23.00 -23.39 -13.95
N SER A 50 22.36 -22.22 -14.03
CA SER A 50 20.90 -22.06 -14.05
C SER A 50 20.34 -21.96 -15.48
N GLY A 51 21.21 -22.08 -16.49
CA GLY A 51 20.88 -21.89 -17.90
C GLY A 51 20.66 -20.43 -18.29
N ASN A 52 21.08 -19.47 -17.47
CA ASN A 52 21.01 -18.06 -17.83
C ASN A 52 22.00 -17.79 -18.95
N THR A 53 21.49 -17.30 -20.09
CA THR A 53 22.31 -16.84 -21.22
C THR A 53 23.04 -15.54 -20.89
N ILE A 54 23.97 -15.13 -21.75
CA ILE A 54 24.65 -13.83 -21.60
C ILE A 54 23.69 -12.64 -21.53
N ALA A 55 22.51 -12.72 -22.18
CA ALA A 55 21.50 -11.65 -22.10
C ALA A 55 20.87 -11.57 -20.71
N HIS A 56 20.69 -12.70 -20.01
CA HIS A 56 20.24 -12.70 -18.62
C HIS A 56 21.30 -12.13 -17.67
N LEU A 57 22.57 -12.54 -17.86
CA LEU A 57 23.67 -12.13 -17.00
C LEU A 57 24.07 -10.67 -17.20
N ALA A 58 23.76 -10.09 -18.36
CA ALA A 58 24.01 -8.69 -18.67
C ALA A 58 22.98 -7.72 -18.05
N LEU A 59 21.95 -8.25 -17.37
CA LEU A 59 20.94 -7.44 -16.71
C LEU A 59 21.55 -6.72 -15.50
N SER A 60 21.52 -5.39 -15.53
CA SER A 60 21.99 -4.54 -14.44
C SER A 60 21.09 -3.31 -14.30
N LYS A 61 21.40 -2.38 -13.40
CA LYS A 61 20.66 -1.10 -13.32
C LYS A 61 20.81 -0.27 -14.60
N ASP A 62 21.93 -0.42 -15.29
CA ASP A 62 22.25 0.27 -16.53
C ASP A 62 22.20 -0.72 -17.71
N PRO A 63 21.52 -0.39 -18.81
CA PRO A 63 21.38 -1.29 -19.94
C PRO A 63 22.65 -1.39 -20.81
N SER A 64 23.73 -0.65 -20.54
CA SER A 64 24.90 -0.61 -21.45
C SER A 64 25.55 -1.98 -21.69
N THR A 65 25.64 -2.82 -20.67
CA THR A 65 26.18 -4.18 -20.84
C THR A 65 25.22 -5.04 -21.66
N LEU A 66 23.91 -4.93 -21.38
CA LEU A 66 22.86 -5.62 -22.11
C LEU A 66 22.82 -5.20 -23.59
N SER A 67 22.90 -3.90 -23.86
CA SER A 67 22.90 -3.38 -25.22
C SER A 67 24.13 -3.84 -25.97
N PHE A 68 25.29 -3.78 -25.33
CA PHE A 68 26.54 -4.28 -25.90
C PHE A 68 26.43 -5.77 -26.28
N VAL A 69 25.97 -6.65 -25.39
CA VAL A 69 25.89 -8.08 -25.73
C VAL A 69 24.84 -8.37 -26.81
N VAL A 70 23.73 -7.64 -26.86
CA VAL A 70 22.69 -7.83 -27.88
C VAL A 70 23.18 -7.33 -29.25
N GLU A 71 23.74 -6.13 -29.32
CA GLU A 71 24.17 -5.49 -30.57
C GLU A 71 25.45 -6.12 -31.13
N GLU A 72 26.43 -6.41 -30.27
CA GLU A 72 27.75 -6.83 -30.71
C GLU A 72 27.87 -8.35 -30.82
N TYR A 73 27.17 -9.12 -29.97
CA TYR A 73 27.22 -10.59 -29.96
C TYR A 73 25.97 -11.26 -30.53
N GLY A 74 24.93 -10.51 -30.87
CA GLY A 74 23.67 -11.10 -31.33
C GLY A 74 23.03 -11.98 -30.27
N ALA A 75 23.16 -11.62 -28.99
CA ALA A 75 22.58 -12.38 -27.89
C ALA A 75 21.06 -12.52 -28.06
N ASP A 76 20.55 -13.75 -27.99
CA ASP A 76 19.11 -13.99 -28.08
C ASP A 76 18.38 -13.45 -26.84
N ILE A 77 17.58 -12.41 -27.05
CA ILE A 77 16.77 -11.73 -26.03
C ILE A 77 15.55 -12.54 -25.58
N ASN A 78 15.21 -13.61 -26.29
CA ASN A 78 14.05 -14.48 -26.01
C ASN A 78 14.46 -15.88 -25.56
N ALA A 79 15.76 -16.19 -25.50
CA ALA A 79 16.25 -17.48 -25.04
C ALA A 79 15.80 -17.73 -23.59
N PRO A 80 15.13 -18.86 -23.30
CA PRO A 80 14.73 -19.21 -21.94
C PRO A 80 15.87 -19.86 -21.14
N ASN A 81 15.97 -19.56 -19.85
CA ASN A 81 16.80 -20.31 -18.90
C ASN A 81 16.14 -21.64 -18.47
N LEU A 82 16.75 -22.38 -17.53
CA LEU A 82 16.20 -23.67 -17.07
C LEU A 82 14.82 -23.57 -16.41
N LEU A 83 14.41 -22.37 -15.96
CA LEU A 83 13.08 -22.10 -15.42
C LEU A 83 12.09 -21.62 -16.50
N GLY A 84 12.47 -21.65 -17.78
CA GLY A 84 11.66 -21.16 -18.88
C GLY A 84 11.56 -19.63 -18.93
N ARG A 85 12.38 -18.91 -18.16
CA ARG A 85 12.32 -17.44 -18.08
C ARG A 85 13.25 -16.85 -19.12
N THR A 86 12.78 -15.83 -19.81
CA THR A 86 13.58 -15.02 -20.74
C THR A 86 14.30 -13.88 -20.00
N PRO A 87 15.26 -13.18 -20.61
CA PRO A 87 15.85 -11.96 -20.05
C PRO A 87 14.79 -10.93 -19.62
N LEU A 88 13.68 -10.82 -20.35
CA LEU A 88 12.58 -9.93 -19.98
C LEU A 88 11.91 -10.35 -18.65
N HIS A 89 11.76 -11.66 -18.38
CA HIS A 89 11.23 -12.13 -17.09
C HIS A 89 12.16 -11.76 -15.93
N GLU A 90 13.48 -11.92 -16.09
CA GLU A 90 14.44 -11.61 -15.02
C GLU A 90 14.60 -10.09 -14.82
N ALA A 91 14.50 -9.30 -15.90
CA ALA A 91 14.51 -7.84 -15.83
C ALA A 91 13.31 -7.34 -15.00
N VAL A 92 12.11 -7.84 -15.25
CA VAL A 92 10.92 -7.42 -14.49
C VAL A 92 10.88 -8.00 -13.08
N ARG A 93 11.38 -9.22 -12.86
CA ARG A 93 11.50 -9.84 -11.53
C ARG A 93 12.40 -9.03 -10.61
N SER A 94 13.48 -8.46 -11.16
CA SER A 94 14.47 -7.66 -10.42
C SER A 94 14.16 -6.16 -10.43
N ASN A 95 13.02 -5.75 -11.00
CA ASN A 95 12.61 -4.35 -11.19
C ASN A 95 13.67 -3.48 -11.89
N LEU A 96 14.32 -4.03 -12.92
CA LEU A 96 15.32 -3.33 -13.74
C LEU A 96 14.62 -2.62 -14.90
N SER A 97 13.94 -1.51 -14.62
CA SER A 97 13.11 -0.79 -15.59
C SER A 97 13.87 -0.30 -16.83
N ALA A 98 15.13 0.10 -16.69
CA ALA A 98 15.97 0.49 -17.82
C ALA A 98 16.29 -0.68 -18.78
N CYS A 99 16.67 -1.85 -18.24
CA CYS A 99 16.86 -3.06 -19.04
C CYS A 99 15.53 -3.57 -19.63
N CYS A 100 14.44 -3.52 -18.86
CA CYS A 100 13.11 -3.86 -19.34
C CYS A 100 12.73 -3.01 -20.56
N LYS A 101 12.89 -1.69 -20.46
CA LYS A 101 12.64 -0.77 -21.57
C LYS A 101 13.49 -1.09 -22.79
N TYR A 102 14.79 -1.29 -22.61
CA TYR A 102 15.69 -1.66 -23.70
C TYR A 102 15.25 -2.95 -24.40
N LEU A 103 14.93 -4.01 -23.64
CA LEU A 103 14.45 -5.28 -24.21
C LEU A 103 13.16 -5.10 -25.03
N LEU A 104 12.25 -4.26 -24.55
CA LEU A 104 11.00 -3.96 -25.27
C LEU A 104 11.24 -3.14 -26.55
N GLU A 105 12.19 -2.21 -26.55
CA GLU A 105 12.62 -1.48 -27.75
C GLU A 105 13.23 -2.43 -28.81
N GLN A 106 13.94 -3.47 -28.36
CA GLN A 106 14.45 -4.56 -29.21
C GLN A 106 13.39 -5.62 -29.56
N LYS A 107 12.10 -5.36 -29.26
CA LYS A 107 10.96 -6.26 -29.54
C LYS A 107 11.07 -7.63 -28.86
N ALA A 108 11.56 -7.68 -27.63
CA ALA A 108 11.49 -8.89 -26.81
C ALA A 108 10.04 -9.39 -26.71
N ASP A 109 9.87 -10.71 -26.83
CA ASP A 109 8.56 -11.35 -26.81
C ASP A 109 7.97 -11.33 -25.39
N GLN A 110 6.85 -10.64 -25.25
CA GLN A 110 6.14 -10.49 -23.99
C GLN A 110 5.17 -11.64 -23.69
N THR A 111 5.02 -12.60 -24.60
CA THR A 111 4.04 -13.70 -24.53
C THR A 111 4.64 -15.02 -24.04
N VAL A 112 5.98 -15.11 -23.99
CA VAL A 112 6.68 -16.31 -23.53
C VAL A 112 6.26 -16.63 -22.09
N SER A 113 5.83 -17.87 -21.86
CA SER A 113 5.45 -18.35 -20.53
C SER A 113 6.61 -19.10 -19.88
N SER A 114 6.95 -18.74 -18.64
CA SER A 114 7.87 -19.51 -17.81
C SER A 114 7.29 -20.88 -17.40
N THR A 115 8.10 -21.70 -16.74
CA THR A 115 7.69 -23.01 -16.18
C THR A 115 6.52 -22.91 -15.20
N THR A 116 6.34 -21.78 -14.51
CA THR A 116 5.18 -21.51 -13.65
C THR A 116 3.98 -20.97 -14.44
N LEU A 117 4.04 -21.04 -15.77
CA LEU A 117 3.04 -20.56 -16.73
C LEU A 117 2.89 -19.03 -16.78
N SER A 118 3.63 -18.31 -15.94
CA SER A 118 3.65 -16.85 -15.87
C SER A 118 4.41 -16.25 -17.03
N THR A 119 3.82 -15.23 -17.67
CA THR A 119 4.51 -14.35 -18.62
C THR A 119 5.30 -13.25 -17.89
N PRO A 120 6.07 -12.39 -18.58
CA PRO A 120 6.73 -11.26 -17.94
C PRO A 120 5.74 -10.32 -17.23
N PHE A 121 4.52 -10.15 -17.76
CA PHE A 121 3.50 -9.31 -17.11
C PHE A 121 3.05 -9.88 -15.77
N HIS A 122 2.75 -11.18 -15.72
CA HIS A 122 2.43 -11.87 -14.47
C HIS A 122 3.59 -11.82 -13.47
N THR A 123 4.82 -11.97 -13.94
CA THR A 123 6.03 -11.92 -13.11
C THR A 123 6.23 -10.52 -12.52
N ALA A 124 6.06 -9.47 -13.33
CA ALA A 124 6.14 -8.08 -12.88
C ALA A 124 5.09 -7.78 -11.81
N ALA A 125 3.86 -8.28 -11.99
CA ALA A 125 2.78 -8.11 -11.03
C ALA A 125 3.05 -8.81 -9.69
N SER A 126 3.50 -10.06 -9.71
CA SER A 126 3.87 -10.80 -8.48
C SER A 126 5.08 -10.22 -7.76
N CYS A 127 6.01 -9.60 -8.48
CA CYS A 127 7.22 -9.00 -7.89
C CYS A 127 7.02 -7.54 -7.45
N GLY A 128 5.84 -6.95 -7.69
CA GLY A 128 5.58 -5.56 -7.28
C GLY A 128 6.22 -4.50 -8.18
N SER A 129 6.69 -4.87 -9.38
CA SER A 129 7.47 -4.06 -10.31
C SER A 129 6.59 -3.15 -11.17
N VAL A 130 6.01 -2.12 -10.56
CA VAL A 130 5.01 -1.23 -11.19
C VAL A 130 5.56 -0.49 -12.43
N GLU A 131 6.80 0.00 -12.38
CA GLU A 131 7.44 0.67 -13.53
C GLU A 131 7.55 -0.28 -14.74
N CYS A 132 7.92 -1.54 -14.49
CA CYS A 132 7.98 -2.55 -15.53
C CYS A 132 6.58 -2.92 -16.06
N LEU A 133 5.54 -2.93 -15.23
CA LEU A 133 4.16 -3.12 -15.69
C LEU A 133 3.72 -1.99 -16.64
N GLU A 134 4.05 -0.73 -16.31
CA GLU A 134 3.77 0.42 -17.16
C GLU A 134 4.46 0.31 -18.52
N LEU A 135 5.74 -0.08 -18.53
CA LEU A 135 6.49 -0.33 -19.77
C LEU A 135 5.88 -1.47 -20.60
N LEU A 136 5.55 -2.61 -19.98
CA LEU A 136 4.94 -3.74 -20.68
C LEU A 136 3.60 -3.36 -21.33
N VAL A 137 2.77 -2.58 -20.64
CA VAL A 137 1.51 -2.06 -21.20
C VAL A 137 1.77 -1.04 -22.31
N GLN A 138 2.75 -0.15 -22.13
CA GLN A 138 3.08 0.87 -23.13
C GLN A 138 3.54 0.28 -24.47
N TYR A 139 4.34 -0.80 -24.43
CA TYR A 139 4.89 -1.47 -25.60
C TYR A 139 4.01 -2.64 -26.10
N SER A 140 2.78 -2.76 -25.62
CA SER A 140 1.81 -3.75 -26.11
C SER A 140 0.84 -3.12 -27.12
N ASP A 141 0.46 -3.88 -28.14
CA ASP A 141 -0.48 -3.43 -29.18
C ASP A 141 -1.87 -3.11 -28.61
N ASP A 142 -2.33 -3.91 -27.64
CA ASP A 142 -3.59 -3.70 -26.93
C ASP A 142 -3.36 -3.64 -25.41
N LYS A 143 -3.35 -2.42 -24.90
CA LYS A 143 -3.20 -2.11 -23.46
C LYS A 143 -4.24 -2.80 -22.60
N LYS A 144 -5.51 -2.86 -23.04
CA LYS A 144 -6.60 -3.46 -22.26
C LYS A 144 -6.46 -4.97 -22.23
N SER A 145 -6.15 -5.58 -23.38
CA SER A 145 -5.87 -7.01 -23.45
C SER A 145 -4.64 -7.36 -22.59
N LYS A 146 -3.60 -6.52 -22.57
CA LYS A 146 -2.39 -6.80 -21.80
C LYS A 146 -2.63 -6.85 -20.30
N VAL A 147 -3.38 -5.90 -19.74
CA VAL A 147 -3.73 -5.89 -18.32
C VAL A 147 -4.57 -7.10 -17.92
N ASN A 148 -5.38 -7.61 -18.85
CA ASN A 148 -6.25 -8.76 -18.67
C ASN A 148 -5.65 -10.07 -19.21
N GLU A 149 -4.36 -10.08 -19.53
CA GLU A 149 -3.69 -11.28 -19.98
C GLU A 149 -3.80 -12.36 -18.90
N ALA A 150 -4.03 -13.59 -19.34
CA ALA A 150 -4.19 -14.74 -18.48
C ALA A 150 -3.10 -15.77 -18.79
N ASP A 151 -2.54 -16.38 -17.74
CA ASP A 151 -1.61 -17.49 -17.89
C ASP A 151 -2.33 -18.75 -18.42
N LYS A 152 -1.59 -19.86 -18.60
CA LYS A 152 -2.19 -21.11 -19.10
C LYS A 152 -3.28 -21.70 -18.18
N ASN A 153 -3.32 -21.30 -16.91
CA ASN A 153 -4.38 -21.64 -15.96
C ASN A 153 -5.50 -20.59 -15.94
N LYS A 154 -5.55 -19.72 -16.95
CA LYS A 154 -6.46 -18.56 -17.02
C LYS A 154 -6.34 -17.62 -15.82
N CYS A 155 -5.26 -17.70 -15.02
CA CYS A 155 -5.05 -16.79 -13.92
C CYS A 155 -4.50 -15.48 -14.47
N THR A 156 -5.20 -14.38 -14.19
CA THR A 156 -4.73 -13.03 -14.52
C THR A 156 -3.74 -12.52 -13.47
N ALA A 157 -3.04 -11.42 -13.77
CA ALA A 157 -2.19 -10.72 -12.79
C ALA A 157 -2.94 -10.39 -11.49
N LEU A 158 -4.23 -10.04 -11.57
CA LEU A 158 -5.06 -9.72 -10.40
C LEU A 158 -5.26 -10.94 -9.47
N HIS A 159 -5.31 -12.16 -10.02
CA HIS A 159 -5.34 -13.38 -9.21
C HIS A 159 -4.05 -13.57 -8.42
N LYS A 160 -2.89 -13.31 -9.05
CA LYS A 160 -1.59 -13.43 -8.38
C LYS A 160 -1.47 -12.39 -7.26
N CYS A 161 -1.85 -11.14 -7.52
CA CYS A 161 -1.86 -10.09 -6.49
C CYS A 161 -2.84 -10.39 -5.35
N ALA A 162 -3.99 -11.00 -5.64
CA ALA A 162 -4.94 -11.45 -4.62
C ALA A 162 -4.38 -12.59 -3.75
N TYR A 163 -3.53 -13.46 -4.31
CA TYR A 163 -2.83 -14.50 -3.57
C TYR A 163 -1.73 -13.89 -2.68
N ASP A 164 -0.87 -13.06 -3.26
CA ASP A 164 0.30 -12.47 -2.61
C ASP A 164 -0.12 -11.42 -1.54
N GLY A 165 -1.23 -10.71 -1.77
CA GLY A 165 -1.70 -9.63 -0.90
C GLY A 165 -1.17 -8.25 -1.27
N ASP A 166 -0.64 -8.06 -2.48
CA ASP A 166 -0.08 -6.77 -2.92
C ASP A 166 -1.20 -5.78 -3.30
N ILE A 167 -1.50 -4.85 -2.39
CA ILE A 167 -2.50 -3.79 -2.57
C ILE A 167 -2.06 -2.79 -3.62
N ARG A 168 -0.77 -2.49 -3.72
CA ARG A 168 -0.24 -1.44 -4.61
C ARG A 168 -0.43 -1.85 -6.06
N VAL A 169 -0.01 -3.06 -6.41
CA VAL A 169 -0.20 -3.59 -7.77
C VAL A 169 -1.67 -3.85 -8.04
N SER A 170 -2.44 -4.39 -7.09
CA SER A 170 -3.89 -4.57 -7.26
C SER A 170 -4.60 -3.26 -7.61
N LYS A 171 -4.31 -2.16 -6.90
CA LYS A 171 -4.85 -0.82 -7.20
C LYS A 171 -4.45 -0.34 -8.60
N TRP A 172 -3.19 -0.57 -8.97
CA TRP A 172 -2.70 -0.19 -10.30
C TRP A 172 -3.42 -0.98 -11.41
N LEU A 173 -3.57 -2.30 -11.25
CA LEU A 173 -4.27 -3.16 -12.20
C LEU A 173 -5.74 -2.73 -12.39
N LEU A 174 -6.46 -2.54 -11.28
CA LEU A 174 -7.87 -2.12 -11.30
C LEU A 174 -8.04 -0.74 -11.97
N LYS A 175 -7.16 0.22 -11.65
CA LYS A 175 -7.16 1.55 -12.29
C LYS A 175 -6.89 1.49 -13.80
N ASN A 176 -6.13 0.49 -14.26
CA ASN A 176 -5.79 0.29 -15.67
C ASN A 176 -6.75 -0.67 -16.39
N GLY A 177 -7.92 -0.98 -15.81
CA GLY A 177 -8.97 -1.74 -16.48
C GLY A 177 -8.85 -3.26 -16.36
N ALA A 178 -8.21 -3.76 -15.30
CA ALA A 178 -8.29 -5.18 -14.97
C ALA A 178 -9.73 -5.61 -14.67
N THR A 179 -10.11 -6.77 -15.20
CA THR A 179 -11.41 -7.38 -15.02
C THR A 179 -11.49 -7.95 -13.61
N VAL A 180 -12.34 -7.35 -12.78
CA VAL A 180 -12.45 -7.64 -11.35
C VAL A 180 -12.85 -9.10 -11.09
N ASP A 181 -13.84 -9.58 -11.86
CA ASP A 181 -14.39 -10.95 -11.75
C ASP A 181 -13.86 -11.89 -12.85
N ALA A 182 -12.60 -11.71 -13.26
CA ALA A 182 -11.94 -12.67 -14.14
C ALA A 182 -11.97 -14.07 -13.51
N LYS A 183 -12.12 -15.12 -14.32
CA LYS A 183 -12.21 -16.51 -13.85
C LYS A 183 -11.01 -17.32 -14.32
N ASP A 184 -10.37 -18.01 -13.38
CA ASP A 184 -9.36 -19.02 -13.70
C ASP A 184 -9.98 -20.33 -14.23
N VAL A 185 -9.16 -21.36 -14.47
CA VAL A 185 -9.62 -22.68 -14.94
C VAL A 185 -10.58 -23.40 -13.99
N HIS A 186 -10.67 -22.96 -12.73
CA HIS A 186 -11.57 -23.51 -11.71
C HIS A 186 -12.74 -22.56 -11.41
N ASP A 187 -13.03 -21.62 -12.29
CA ASP A 187 -14.01 -20.54 -12.08
C ASP A 187 -13.73 -19.68 -10.82
N THR A 188 -12.51 -19.72 -10.30
CA THR A 188 -12.11 -18.93 -9.14
C THR A 188 -11.89 -17.50 -9.58
N THR A 189 -12.47 -16.54 -8.85
CA THR A 189 -12.24 -15.10 -9.07
C THR A 189 -11.13 -14.57 -8.16
N PRO A 190 -10.53 -13.41 -8.45
CA PRO A 190 -9.57 -12.76 -7.56
C PRO A 190 -10.12 -12.56 -6.14
N LEU A 191 -11.42 -12.26 -6.00
CA LEU A 191 -12.08 -12.13 -4.70
C LEU A 191 -12.05 -13.46 -3.93
N LEU A 192 -12.37 -14.58 -4.57
CA LEU A 192 -12.31 -15.90 -3.95
C LEU A 192 -10.87 -16.25 -3.52
N VAL A 193 -9.87 -15.92 -4.34
CA VAL A 193 -8.44 -16.11 -3.99
C VAL A 193 -8.07 -15.27 -2.76
N ALA A 194 -8.41 -13.98 -2.75
CA ALA A 194 -8.11 -13.06 -1.64
C ALA A 194 -8.72 -13.55 -0.33
N VAL A 195 -9.98 -14.00 -0.37
CA VAL A 195 -10.67 -14.57 0.80
C VAL A 195 -10.00 -15.88 1.26
N LYS A 196 -9.68 -16.79 0.33
CA LYS A 196 -8.98 -18.04 0.65
C LYS A 196 -7.60 -17.80 1.27
N MET A 197 -6.94 -16.70 0.92
CA MET A 197 -5.65 -16.31 1.51
C MET A 197 -5.78 -15.38 2.73
N GLY A 198 -6.99 -14.97 3.10
CA GLY A 198 -7.25 -14.07 4.24
C GLY A 198 -6.71 -12.64 4.04
N ARG A 199 -6.66 -12.15 2.79
CA ARG A 199 -6.16 -10.81 2.46
C ARG A 199 -7.26 -9.76 2.64
N GLU A 200 -7.49 -9.31 3.87
CA GLU A 200 -8.57 -8.35 4.21
C GLU A 200 -8.53 -7.09 3.32
N ASP A 201 -7.37 -6.46 3.18
CA ASP A 201 -7.22 -5.22 2.40
C ASP A 201 -7.52 -5.40 0.90
N ILE A 202 -7.21 -6.57 0.34
CA ILE A 202 -7.51 -6.88 -1.07
C ILE A 202 -9.01 -7.17 -1.23
N VAL A 203 -9.63 -7.85 -0.26
CA VAL A 203 -11.07 -8.07 -0.27
C VAL A 203 -11.81 -6.73 -0.28
N ASP A 204 -11.43 -5.81 0.61
CA ASP A 204 -12.01 -4.47 0.65
C ASP A 204 -11.85 -3.75 -0.69
N LEU A 205 -10.64 -3.76 -1.25
CA LEU A 205 -10.34 -3.14 -2.54
C LEU A 205 -11.16 -3.72 -3.70
N LEU A 206 -11.29 -5.05 -3.78
CA LEU A 206 -12.04 -5.72 -4.84
C LEU A 206 -13.53 -5.42 -4.74
N LEU A 207 -14.10 -5.46 -3.53
CA LEU A 207 -15.50 -5.11 -3.28
C LEU A 207 -15.78 -3.64 -3.62
N GLU A 208 -14.89 -2.72 -3.25
CA GLU A 208 -14.98 -1.31 -3.62
C GLU A 208 -14.84 -1.09 -5.14
N SER A 209 -14.15 -1.98 -5.83
CA SER A 209 -14.01 -1.98 -7.28
C SER A 209 -15.18 -2.67 -8.01
N GLY A 210 -16.21 -3.12 -7.28
CA GLY A 210 -17.42 -3.70 -7.85
C GLY A 210 -17.37 -5.21 -8.11
N ALA A 211 -16.50 -5.95 -7.41
CA ALA A 211 -16.48 -7.42 -7.47
C ALA A 211 -17.84 -8.01 -7.06
N ASP A 212 -18.35 -8.97 -7.83
CA ASP A 212 -19.55 -9.71 -7.45
C ASP A 212 -19.24 -10.70 -6.31
N VAL A 213 -19.73 -10.34 -5.13
CA VAL A 213 -19.54 -11.08 -3.88
C VAL A 213 -20.16 -12.48 -3.88
N ASN A 214 -21.12 -12.76 -4.77
CA ASN A 214 -21.86 -14.02 -4.82
C ASN A 214 -21.33 -15.00 -5.88
N GLN A 215 -20.23 -14.67 -6.54
CA GLN A 215 -19.52 -15.58 -7.44
C GLN A 215 -19.09 -16.86 -6.73
N LYS A 216 -19.05 -17.94 -7.51
CA LYS A 216 -18.74 -19.29 -7.06
C LYS A 216 -17.68 -19.90 -7.97
N ASP A 217 -16.83 -20.74 -7.38
CA ASP A 217 -15.89 -21.57 -8.13
C ASP A 217 -16.57 -22.82 -8.71
N SER A 218 -15.78 -23.68 -9.34
CA SER A 218 -16.21 -24.92 -9.98
C SER A 218 -16.87 -25.92 -9.03
N HIS A 219 -16.60 -25.81 -7.71
CA HIS A 219 -17.18 -26.66 -6.67
C HIS A 219 -18.38 -25.98 -5.98
N ASN A 220 -18.94 -24.94 -6.61
CA ASN A 220 -19.97 -24.06 -6.07
C ASN A 220 -19.58 -23.37 -4.74
N ASN A 221 -18.30 -23.28 -4.38
CA ASN A 221 -17.88 -22.54 -3.21
C ASN A 221 -17.86 -21.04 -3.51
N ARG A 222 -18.66 -20.30 -2.74
CA ARG A 222 -18.62 -18.83 -2.61
C ARG A 222 -17.65 -18.36 -1.54
N ALA A 223 -17.35 -17.06 -1.53
CA ALA A 223 -16.46 -16.43 -0.54
C ALA A 223 -16.82 -16.75 0.92
N VAL A 224 -18.12 -16.82 1.26
CA VAL A 224 -18.61 -17.16 2.62
C VAL A 224 -18.23 -18.58 3.05
N HIS A 225 -18.11 -19.54 2.12
CA HIS A 225 -17.67 -20.90 2.40
C HIS A 225 -16.18 -20.92 2.81
N TYR A 226 -15.36 -20.13 2.11
CA TYR A 226 -13.94 -19.96 2.44
C TYR A 226 -13.74 -19.23 3.77
N CYS A 227 -14.58 -18.25 4.10
CA CYS A 227 -14.55 -17.59 5.41
C CYS A 227 -14.84 -18.59 6.54
N ALA A 228 -15.81 -19.48 6.33
CA ALA A 228 -16.16 -20.52 7.29
C ALA A 228 -15.04 -21.54 7.51
N SER A 229 -14.47 -22.09 6.43
CA SER A 229 -13.41 -23.11 6.52
C SER A 229 -12.10 -22.58 7.09
N ARG A 230 -11.78 -21.30 6.86
CA ARG A 230 -10.53 -20.68 7.32
C ARG A 230 -10.66 -19.88 8.61
N CYS A 231 -11.87 -19.74 9.15
CA CYS A 231 -12.19 -18.92 10.31
C CYS A 231 -11.83 -17.43 10.13
N LEU A 232 -12.53 -16.76 9.20
CA LEU A 232 -12.29 -15.35 8.85
C LEU A 232 -13.51 -14.46 9.17
N PRO A 233 -13.82 -14.19 10.45
CA PRO A 233 -15.06 -13.50 10.85
C PRO A 233 -15.11 -12.04 10.39
N LYS A 234 -13.97 -11.35 10.31
CA LYS A 234 -13.90 -9.96 9.82
C LYS A 234 -14.27 -9.88 8.34
N ILE A 235 -13.67 -10.74 7.51
CA ILE A 235 -13.96 -10.83 6.08
C ILE A 235 -15.43 -11.23 5.86
N LEU A 236 -15.94 -12.21 6.61
CA LEU A 236 -17.36 -12.58 6.54
C LEU A 236 -18.29 -11.37 6.75
N LYS A 237 -18.04 -10.56 7.78
CA LYS A 237 -18.82 -9.34 8.06
C LYS A 237 -18.78 -8.38 6.88
N ARG A 238 -17.60 -8.14 6.30
CA ARG A 238 -17.46 -7.27 5.13
C ARG A 238 -18.22 -7.80 3.92
N LEU A 239 -18.13 -9.10 3.64
CA LEU A 239 -18.84 -9.73 2.52
C LEU A 239 -20.35 -9.60 2.70
N VAL A 240 -20.88 -9.88 3.88
CA VAL A 240 -22.32 -9.75 4.18
C VAL A 240 -22.78 -8.30 4.10
N GLN A 241 -22.00 -7.34 4.59
CA GLN A 241 -22.26 -5.90 4.40
C GLN A 241 -22.29 -5.50 2.93
N SER A 242 -21.55 -6.22 2.08
CA SER A 242 -21.52 -6.01 0.63
C SER A 242 -22.55 -6.85 -0.13
N GLY A 243 -23.50 -7.50 0.57
CA GLY A 243 -24.60 -8.25 -0.04
C GLY A 243 -24.35 -9.75 -0.26
N ALA A 244 -23.35 -10.34 0.39
CA ALA A 244 -23.14 -11.78 0.33
C ALA A 244 -24.27 -12.56 1.01
N SER A 245 -24.80 -13.56 0.32
CA SER A 245 -25.75 -14.51 0.93
C SER A 245 -25.01 -15.61 1.70
N VAL A 246 -25.45 -15.89 2.93
CA VAL A 246 -25.00 -17.05 3.72
C VAL A 246 -25.93 -18.26 3.60
N ALA A 247 -27.11 -18.08 3.01
CA ALA A 247 -28.09 -19.14 2.72
C ALA A 247 -27.72 -19.83 1.40
N VAL A 248 -26.55 -20.45 1.39
CA VAL A 248 -25.92 -20.99 0.19
C VAL A 248 -25.35 -22.38 0.47
N GLN A 249 -25.18 -23.15 -0.60
CA GLN A 249 -24.66 -24.51 -0.57
C GLN A 249 -23.59 -24.66 -1.65
N ASN A 250 -22.55 -25.42 -1.35
CA ASN A 250 -21.57 -25.86 -2.33
C ASN A 250 -22.01 -27.18 -3.00
N GLU A 251 -21.15 -27.79 -3.81
CA GLU A 251 -21.42 -29.03 -4.55
C GLU A 251 -21.79 -30.21 -3.63
N GLU A 252 -21.24 -30.25 -2.41
CA GLU A 252 -21.53 -31.28 -1.41
C GLU A 252 -22.75 -30.95 -0.54
N PHE A 253 -23.55 -29.96 -0.94
CA PHE A 253 -24.65 -29.40 -0.15
C PHE A 253 -24.22 -28.83 1.21
N ASN A 254 -22.92 -28.60 1.42
CA ASN A 254 -22.43 -27.96 2.62
C ASN A 254 -22.75 -26.47 2.55
N ASN A 255 -23.48 -25.97 3.54
CA ASN A 255 -23.57 -24.54 3.79
C ASN A 255 -22.33 -24.05 4.58
N PRO A 256 -22.13 -22.73 4.73
CA PRO A 256 -21.00 -22.20 5.50
C PRO A 256 -20.90 -22.77 6.93
N LEU A 257 -22.02 -23.04 7.62
CA LEU A 257 -21.99 -23.63 8.95
C LEU A 257 -21.43 -25.05 8.97
N HIS A 258 -21.70 -25.88 7.95
CA HIS A 258 -21.09 -27.20 7.83
C HIS A 258 -19.57 -27.08 7.77
N LEU A 259 -19.04 -26.17 6.95
CA LEU A 259 -17.59 -25.99 6.81
C LEU A 259 -16.95 -25.43 8.08
N ALA A 260 -17.62 -24.51 8.78
CA ALA A 260 -17.16 -24.04 10.09
C ALA A 260 -17.12 -25.17 11.12
N ALA A 261 -18.10 -26.07 11.10
CA ALA A 261 -18.18 -27.23 11.99
C ALA A 261 -17.13 -28.31 11.66
N ILE A 262 -16.91 -28.60 10.36
CA ILE A 262 -15.90 -29.58 9.89
C ILE A 262 -14.49 -29.08 10.23
N HIS A 263 -14.21 -27.79 10.01
CA HIS A 263 -12.92 -27.17 10.32
C HIS A 263 -12.90 -26.52 11.71
N GLN A 264 -13.46 -27.22 12.71
CA GLN A 264 -13.56 -26.75 14.09
C GLN A 264 -12.19 -26.28 14.62
N ARG A 265 -12.18 -25.13 15.30
CA ARG A 265 -11.04 -24.65 16.09
C ARG A 265 -11.45 -24.59 17.56
N GLY A 266 -11.08 -25.63 18.32
CA GLY A 266 -11.59 -25.91 19.66
C GLY A 266 -11.39 -24.82 20.73
N ASP A 267 -10.45 -23.90 20.55
CA ASP A 267 -10.06 -22.91 21.58
C ASP A 267 -10.11 -21.45 21.09
N SER A 268 -10.81 -21.15 19.99
CA SER A 268 -10.84 -19.79 19.43
C SER A 268 -12.19 -19.09 19.64
N ASN A 269 -12.18 -18.02 20.43
CA ASN A 269 -13.29 -17.06 20.51
C ASN A 269 -13.71 -16.54 19.12
N GLU A 270 -12.76 -16.43 18.18
CA GLU A 270 -13.06 -16.00 16.80
C GLU A 270 -13.90 -17.02 16.05
N TRP A 271 -13.68 -18.31 16.28
CA TRP A 271 -14.47 -19.38 15.67
C TRP A 271 -15.89 -19.41 16.24
N GLU A 272 -16.03 -19.27 17.57
CA GLU A 272 -17.38 -19.18 18.16
C GLU A 272 -18.14 -17.95 17.63
N ASN A 273 -17.46 -16.81 17.54
CA ASN A 273 -18.04 -15.59 16.97
C ASN A 273 -18.44 -15.80 15.51
N LEU A 274 -17.62 -16.50 14.72
CA LEU A 274 -17.94 -16.85 13.34
C LEU A 274 -19.20 -17.71 13.24
N VAL A 275 -19.33 -18.76 14.06
CA VAL A 275 -20.52 -19.62 14.09
C VAL A 275 -21.76 -18.80 14.43
N VAL A 276 -21.69 -18.00 15.50
CA VAL A 276 -22.78 -17.12 15.92
C VAL A 276 -23.14 -16.10 14.83
N ASP A 277 -22.14 -15.50 14.19
CA ASP A 277 -22.33 -14.54 13.10
C ASP A 277 -23.00 -15.21 11.88
N LEU A 278 -22.60 -16.43 11.51
CA LEU A 278 -23.23 -17.19 10.41
C LEU A 278 -24.71 -17.50 10.70
N VAL A 279 -25.03 -17.94 11.91
CA VAL A 279 -26.43 -18.18 12.32
C VAL A 279 -27.22 -16.87 12.34
N ARG A 280 -26.61 -15.79 12.86
CA ARG A 280 -27.19 -14.45 12.89
C ARG A 280 -27.50 -13.91 11.49
N PHE A 281 -26.64 -14.17 10.51
CA PHE A 281 -26.83 -13.75 9.13
C PHE A 281 -27.84 -14.61 8.36
N GLY A 282 -28.42 -15.63 9.00
CA GLY A 282 -29.50 -16.45 8.43
C GLY A 282 -29.02 -17.72 7.74
N CYS A 283 -27.86 -18.27 8.13
CA CYS A 283 -27.44 -19.58 7.65
C CYS A 283 -28.31 -20.68 8.28
N ASP A 284 -28.78 -21.63 7.48
CA ASP A 284 -29.69 -22.69 7.95
C ASP A 284 -28.97 -23.71 8.84
N LEU A 285 -29.47 -23.87 10.06
CA LEU A 285 -28.97 -24.83 11.05
C LEU A 285 -29.40 -26.27 10.76
N LYS A 286 -30.51 -26.46 10.04
CA LYS A 286 -31.14 -27.75 9.82
C LYS A 286 -30.86 -28.34 8.44
N GLN A 287 -30.14 -27.60 7.59
CA GLN A 287 -29.74 -28.09 6.28
C GLN A 287 -28.91 -29.36 6.44
N GLU A 288 -29.23 -30.38 5.67
CA GLU A 288 -28.42 -31.59 5.54
C GLU A 288 -27.49 -31.48 4.33
N ASN A 289 -26.24 -31.92 4.50
CA ASN A 289 -25.31 -32.03 3.38
C ASN A 289 -25.46 -33.36 2.62
N ALA A 290 -24.57 -33.62 1.66
CA ALA A 290 -24.54 -34.87 0.89
C ALA A 290 -24.43 -36.15 1.75
N SER A 291 -23.96 -36.05 2.99
CA SER A 291 -23.88 -37.16 3.95
C SER A 291 -25.10 -37.27 4.87
N SER A 292 -26.18 -36.53 4.61
CA SER A 292 -27.38 -36.44 5.48
C SER A 292 -27.05 -36.04 6.92
N LYS A 293 -26.04 -35.18 7.10
CA LYS A 293 -25.64 -34.64 8.39
C LYS A 293 -25.91 -33.15 8.44
N VAL A 294 -26.41 -32.69 9.58
CA VAL A 294 -26.54 -31.26 9.92
C VAL A 294 -25.20 -30.70 10.44
N PRO A 295 -24.99 -29.37 10.42
CA PRO A 295 -23.74 -28.76 10.90
C PRO A 295 -23.36 -29.17 12.32
N GLU A 296 -24.33 -29.20 13.25
CA GLU A 296 -24.07 -29.54 14.65
C GLU A 296 -23.61 -30.99 14.88
N ALA A 297 -23.79 -31.88 13.89
CA ALA A 297 -23.36 -33.27 13.98
C ALA A 297 -21.83 -33.43 13.88
N TYR A 298 -21.15 -32.41 13.35
CA TYR A 298 -19.69 -32.41 13.21
C TYR A 298 -18.95 -31.85 14.43
N VAL A 299 -19.66 -31.24 15.40
CA VAL A 299 -19.04 -30.65 16.60
C VAL A 299 -19.25 -31.48 17.86
N GLY A 300 -18.30 -31.37 18.80
CA GLY A 300 -18.41 -32.01 20.10
C GLY A 300 -19.61 -31.52 20.92
N ARG A 301 -20.11 -32.37 21.84
CA ARG A 301 -21.30 -32.09 22.67
C ARG A 301 -21.26 -30.72 23.38
N ALA A 302 -20.08 -30.29 23.83
CA ALA A 302 -19.91 -29.02 24.53
C ALA A 302 -20.22 -27.79 23.65
N LEU A 303 -20.03 -27.88 22.33
CA LEU A 303 -20.14 -26.74 21.41
C LEU A 303 -21.47 -26.68 20.67
N LYS A 304 -22.33 -27.69 20.81
CA LYS A 304 -23.65 -27.74 20.15
C LYS A 304 -24.54 -26.55 20.51
N HIS A 305 -24.39 -26.00 21.71
CA HIS A 305 -25.15 -24.83 22.14
C HIS A 305 -24.95 -23.60 21.23
N LEU A 306 -23.79 -23.50 20.55
CA LEU A 306 -23.48 -22.42 19.60
C LEU A 306 -24.33 -22.49 18.31
N PHE A 307 -24.85 -23.67 17.97
CA PHE A 307 -25.68 -23.92 16.79
C PHE A 307 -27.17 -23.73 17.10
N THR A 308 -27.50 -22.69 17.88
CA THR A 308 -28.88 -22.39 18.29
C THR A 308 -29.17 -20.90 18.16
N HIS A 309 -30.42 -20.55 17.84
CA HIS A 309 -30.86 -19.15 17.86
C HIS A 309 -30.87 -18.54 19.27
N ASP A 310 -30.96 -19.37 20.30
CA ASP A 310 -30.93 -18.93 21.70
C ASP A 310 -29.56 -18.38 22.11
N GLU A 311 -28.47 -19.00 21.68
CA GLU A 311 -27.12 -18.47 21.87
C GLU A 311 -26.95 -17.11 21.18
N VAL A 312 -27.38 -17.02 19.92
CA VAL A 312 -27.29 -15.78 19.14
C VAL A 312 -28.02 -14.64 19.85
N ARG A 313 -29.25 -14.90 20.32
CA ARG A 313 -30.04 -13.92 21.08
C ARG A 313 -29.33 -13.50 22.38
N ARG A 314 -28.78 -14.45 23.14
CA ARG A 314 -28.07 -14.14 24.39
C ARG A 314 -26.83 -13.28 24.17
N ARG A 315 -26.05 -13.57 23.11
CA ARG A 315 -24.88 -12.74 22.76
C ARG A 315 -25.30 -11.35 22.29
N GLN A 316 -26.36 -11.23 21.48
CA GLN A 316 -26.91 -9.94 21.06
C GLN A 316 -27.36 -9.08 22.24
N GLU A 317 -28.06 -9.66 23.21
CA GLU A 317 -28.49 -8.96 24.43
C GLU A 317 -27.28 -8.49 25.26
N SER A 318 -26.28 -9.36 25.45
CA SER A 318 -25.03 -9.02 26.14
C SER A 318 -24.27 -7.88 25.47
N ASP A 319 -24.14 -7.92 24.14
CA ASP A 319 -23.45 -6.89 23.38
C ASP A 319 -24.22 -5.57 23.36
N ALA A 320 -25.56 -5.62 23.29
CA ALA A 320 -26.40 -4.43 23.41
C ALA A 320 -26.28 -3.75 24.78
N LEU A 321 -26.23 -4.54 25.86
CA LEU A 321 -25.97 -4.04 27.23
C LEU A 321 -24.60 -3.37 27.34
N LYS A 322 -23.55 -4.01 26.82
CA LYS A 322 -22.20 -3.44 26.79
C LYS A 322 -22.15 -2.15 25.98
N GLN A 323 -22.79 -2.12 24.81
CA GLN A 323 -22.82 -0.94 23.96
C GLN A 323 -23.56 0.21 24.63
N LYS A 324 -24.72 -0.06 25.26
CA LYS A 324 -25.46 0.93 26.04
C LYS A 324 -24.62 1.51 27.18
N GLY A 325 -23.99 0.66 27.99
CA GLY A 325 -23.09 1.11 29.06
C GLY A 325 -21.91 1.95 28.55
N LEU A 326 -21.31 1.58 27.41
CA LEU A 326 -20.25 2.37 26.78
C LEU A 326 -20.77 3.72 26.27
N THR A 327 -21.96 3.78 25.68
CA THR A 327 -22.56 5.04 25.23
C THR A 327 -22.90 5.97 26.40
N GLU A 328 -23.42 5.43 27.50
CA GLU A 328 -23.70 6.18 28.72
C GLU A 328 -22.41 6.72 29.34
N LYS A 329 -21.35 5.89 29.39
CA LYS A 329 -20.02 6.33 29.83
C LYS A 329 -19.44 7.43 28.95
N LYS A 330 -19.48 7.27 27.62
CA LYS A 330 -19.00 8.30 26.67
C LYS A 330 -19.79 9.61 26.80
N LYS A 331 -21.09 9.53 27.05
CA LYS A 331 -21.93 10.70 27.29
C LYS A 331 -21.52 11.40 28.59
N SER A 332 -21.36 10.66 29.68
CA SER A 332 -20.88 11.21 30.96
C SER A 332 -19.50 11.86 30.84
N GLU A 333 -18.57 11.24 30.12
CA GLU A 333 -17.25 11.81 29.82
C GLU A 333 -17.35 13.07 28.94
N ALA A 334 -18.30 13.13 28.00
CA ALA A 334 -18.53 14.31 27.18
C ALA A 334 -19.14 15.46 27.99
N ASP A 335 -20.09 15.16 28.88
CA ASP A 335 -20.76 16.15 29.74
C ASP A 335 -19.74 16.78 30.71
N THR A 336 -18.94 15.96 31.40
CA THR A 336 -17.86 16.45 32.28
C THR A 336 -16.81 17.28 31.54
N ARG A 337 -16.45 16.88 30.32
CA ARG A 337 -15.53 17.66 29.47
C ARG A 337 -16.15 18.99 29.04
N ALA A 338 -17.43 19.02 28.72
CA ALA A 338 -18.14 20.25 28.35
C ALA A 338 -18.20 21.24 29.53
N GLU A 339 -18.47 20.75 30.74
CA GLU A 339 -18.43 21.55 31.98
C GLU A 339 -17.04 22.17 32.21
N LEU A 340 -15.97 21.38 32.10
CA LEU A 340 -14.59 21.88 32.25
C LEU A 340 -14.25 22.95 31.20
N ILE A 341 -14.69 22.77 29.96
CA ILE A 341 -14.47 23.75 28.89
C ILE A 341 -15.24 25.04 29.20
N ALA A 342 -16.49 24.94 29.67
CA ALA A 342 -17.29 26.10 30.04
C ALA A 342 -16.64 26.87 31.20
N GLU A 343 -16.15 26.17 32.22
CA GLU A 343 -15.43 26.77 33.35
C GLU A 343 -14.16 27.48 32.89
N LYS A 344 -13.34 26.84 32.05
CA LYS A 344 -12.11 27.44 31.51
C LYS A 344 -12.38 28.65 30.63
N LYS A 345 -13.44 28.62 29.81
CA LYS A 345 -13.88 29.78 29.03
C LYS A 345 -14.29 30.94 29.93
N ALA A 346 -15.05 30.66 30.99
CA ALA A 346 -15.44 31.69 31.96
C ALA A 346 -14.22 32.29 32.68
N GLN A 347 -13.25 31.46 33.09
CA GLN A 347 -11.99 31.91 33.69
C GLN A 347 -11.17 32.79 32.72
N LEU A 348 -11.09 32.42 31.45
CA LEU A 348 -10.38 33.20 30.43
C LEU A 348 -11.06 34.54 30.19
N ALA A 349 -12.39 34.56 30.01
CA ALA A 349 -13.16 35.79 29.82
C ALA A 349 -13.02 36.73 31.03
N ALA A 350 -13.07 36.20 32.26
CA ALA A 350 -12.84 36.97 33.47
C ALA A 350 -11.41 37.54 33.53
N LYS A 351 -10.40 36.79 33.07
CA LYS A 351 -9.01 37.26 33.01
C LYS A 351 -8.83 38.35 31.95
N GLU A 352 -9.41 38.18 30.77
CA GLU A 352 -9.39 39.19 29.70
C GLU A 352 -10.04 40.49 30.15
N GLN A 353 -11.18 40.41 30.85
CA GLN A 353 -11.83 41.57 31.43
C GLN A 353 -10.94 42.27 32.45
N ARG A 354 -10.27 41.53 33.35
CA ARG A 354 -9.33 42.11 34.33
C ARG A 354 -8.13 42.78 33.66
N ILE A 355 -7.58 42.19 32.60
CA ILE A 355 -6.48 42.78 31.82
C ILE A 355 -6.94 44.10 31.21
N LYS A 356 -8.12 44.11 30.58
CA LYS A 356 -8.69 45.31 29.97
C LYS A 356 -8.92 46.43 31.00
N GLU A 357 -9.50 46.10 32.15
CA GLU A 357 -9.69 47.05 33.26
C GLU A 357 -8.35 47.60 33.78
N GLU A 358 -7.30 46.76 33.85
CA GLU A 358 -5.96 47.20 34.26
C GLU A 358 -5.28 48.08 33.21
N GLU A 359 -5.43 47.78 31.92
CA GLU A 359 -4.94 48.61 30.81
C GLU A 359 -5.61 49.99 30.80
N GLU A 360 -6.94 50.04 30.96
CA GLU A 360 -7.70 51.29 31.08
C GLU A 360 -7.29 52.11 32.32
N ARG A 361 -6.95 51.45 33.43
CA ARG A 361 -6.39 52.12 34.61
C ARG A 361 -5.00 52.71 34.30
N ARG A 362 -4.10 51.92 33.70
CA ARG A 362 -2.74 52.36 33.35
C ARG A 362 -2.76 53.50 32.32
N HIS A 363 -3.70 53.48 31.38
CA HIS A 363 -3.91 54.56 30.42
C HIS A 363 -4.28 55.87 31.12
N ARG A 364 -5.29 55.84 32.01
CA ARG A 364 -5.67 57.00 32.82
C ARG A 364 -4.51 57.54 33.65
N GLU A 365 -3.75 56.67 34.31
CA GLU A 365 -2.55 57.06 35.07
C GLU A 365 -1.43 57.62 34.18
N ALA A 366 -1.33 57.20 32.91
CA ALA A 366 -0.36 57.76 31.97
C ALA A 366 -0.81 59.14 31.46
N GLU A 367 -2.09 59.33 31.16
CA GLU A 367 -2.67 60.62 30.79
C GLU A 367 -2.54 61.64 31.93
N ASP A 368 -2.80 61.23 33.18
CA ASP A 368 -2.61 62.09 34.36
C ASP A 368 -1.15 62.50 34.54
N ARG A 369 -0.20 61.57 34.32
CA ARG A 369 1.23 61.87 34.38
C ARG A 369 1.68 62.80 33.26
N HIS A 370 1.19 62.60 32.04
CA HIS A 370 1.50 63.48 30.91
C HIS A 370 1.01 64.90 31.17
N ARG A 371 -0.23 65.05 31.65
CA ARG A 371 -0.79 66.35 32.06
C ARG A 371 0.07 67.03 33.13
N ALA A 372 0.47 66.29 34.16
CA ALA A 372 1.35 66.83 35.21
C ALA A 372 2.75 67.21 34.68
N GLU A 373 3.29 66.47 33.70
CA GLU A 373 4.57 66.78 33.07
C GLU A 373 4.49 68.00 32.15
N GLU A 374 3.42 68.16 31.38
CA GLU A 374 3.15 69.38 30.60
C GLU A 374 2.99 70.61 31.48
N ASP A 375 2.23 70.50 32.58
CA ASP A 375 2.10 71.57 33.57
C ASP A 375 3.48 71.94 34.16
N ALA A 376 4.32 70.94 34.46
CA ALA A 376 5.67 71.16 34.96
C ALA A 376 6.59 71.81 33.91
N ARG A 377 6.52 71.38 32.65
CA ARG A 377 7.29 71.97 31.53
C ARG A 377 6.92 73.42 31.33
N THR A 378 5.63 73.72 31.30
CA THR A 378 5.11 75.09 31.18
C THR A 378 5.65 75.99 32.29
N ARG A 379 5.62 75.51 33.55
CA ARG A 379 6.22 76.24 34.69
C ARG A 379 7.73 76.45 34.53
N VAL A 380 8.47 75.47 34.01
CA VAL A 380 9.92 75.62 33.76
C VAL A 380 10.19 76.63 32.65
N GLU A 381 9.41 76.62 31.58
CA GLU A 381 9.50 77.60 30.49
C GLU A 381 9.21 79.02 30.98
N GLU A 382 8.16 79.20 31.78
CA GLU A 382 7.85 80.48 32.45
C GLU A 382 9.03 80.97 33.31
N ILE A 383 9.65 80.09 34.10
CA ILE A 383 10.84 80.43 34.92
C ILE A 383 12.04 80.80 34.04
N LEU A 384 12.28 80.07 32.95
CA LEU A 384 13.39 80.34 32.02
C LEU A 384 13.19 81.66 31.26
N GLU A 385 11.96 81.96 30.85
CA GLU A 385 11.61 83.22 30.19
C GLU A 385 11.75 84.40 31.15
N ALA A 386 11.28 84.26 32.39
CA ALA A 386 11.53 85.24 33.44
C ALA A 386 13.03 85.49 33.65
N LYS A 387 13.85 84.44 33.69
CA LYS A 387 15.32 84.58 33.75
C LYS A 387 15.93 85.26 32.53
N ARG A 388 15.46 84.95 31.32
CA ARG A 388 15.94 85.62 30.09
C ARG A 388 15.61 87.10 30.10
N LEU A 389 14.44 87.47 30.59
CA LEU A 389 14.05 88.87 30.79
C LEU A 389 14.95 89.55 31.82
N GLU A 390 15.21 88.91 32.96
CA GLU A 390 16.17 89.40 33.96
C GLU A 390 17.59 89.57 33.37
N GLU A 391 18.07 88.61 32.58
CA GLU A 391 19.38 88.68 31.90
C GLU A 391 19.43 89.77 30.83
N GLU A 392 18.37 89.96 30.05
CA GLU A 392 18.25 91.05 29.08
C GLU A 392 18.23 92.41 29.77
N GLU A 393 17.48 92.56 30.86
CA GLU A 393 17.46 93.77 31.67
C GLU A 393 18.84 94.06 32.26
N ALA A 394 19.51 93.04 32.80
CA ALA A 394 20.89 93.14 33.26
C ALA A 394 21.86 93.53 32.11
N ARG A 395 21.67 93.01 30.89
CA ARG A 395 22.47 93.36 29.72
C ARG A 395 22.20 94.78 29.25
N ARG A 396 20.94 95.23 29.26
CA ARG A 396 20.55 96.62 28.94
C ARG A 396 21.12 97.59 29.98
N ALA A 397 21.11 97.22 31.26
CA ALA A 397 21.75 97.99 32.33
C ALA A 397 23.27 98.09 32.11
N LYS A 398 23.95 96.98 31.78
CA LYS A 398 25.39 96.97 31.44
C LYS A 398 25.70 97.78 30.17
N ALA A 399 24.86 97.71 29.14
CA ALA A 399 25.07 98.47 27.90
C ALA A 399 24.85 99.99 28.08
N LYS A 400 23.89 100.39 28.93
CA LYS A 400 23.73 101.78 29.35
C LYS A 400 24.96 102.28 30.12
N ALA A 401 25.57 101.44 30.94
CA ALA A 401 26.84 101.77 31.62
C ALA A 401 28.03 101.89 30.65
N ALA A 402 28.04 101.18 29.52
CA ALA A 402 29.13 101.20 28.54
C ALA A 402 29.05 102.37 27.53
N LYS A 403 27.86 102.91 27.23
CA LYS A 403 27.66 104.09 26.36
C LYS A 403 27.84 105.43 27.08
N GLY A 404 28.12 105.42 28.38
CA GLY A 404 28.44 106.60 29.18
C GLY A 404 29.94 106.85 29.36
N LYS A 405 30.78 106.41 28.41
CA LYS A 405 32.22 106.69 28.37
C LYS A 405 32.57 107.71 27.30
#